data_AF-A0A1Y2VR37-F1
#
_entry.id   AF-A0A1Y2VR37-F1
#
_cell.length_a   1.000
_cell.length_b   1.000
_cell.length_c   1.000
_cell.angle_alpha   90.00
_cell.angle_beta   90.00
_cell.angle_gamma   90.00
#
_symmetry.space_group_name_H-M   'P 1'
#
loop_
_entity.id
_entity.type
_entity.pdbx_description
1 polymer ?
#
loop_
_entity_poly.entity_id
_entity_poly.type
_entity_poly.pdbx_seq_one_letter_code
_entity_poly.pdbx_strand_id
1 'polypeptide(L)'
;MPFVQEHLTKKGTLFKRHFCTTALCCPSRTTILSGKAAHNTNVTNVVPPYGGYPKFISQGLNDKYLPVWLQQAGYNTYYTGKLFNAHSVDNYNSPPAAGWTTAVSFLSKEKT
;
A
#
# COMPACT_ATOMS: atom_id res chain seq x y z
N MET A 1 -23.99 -1.25 5.34
CA MET A 1 -22.90 -1.07 6.34
C MET A 1 -23.37 -0.14 7.45
N PRO A 2 -24.14 -0.64 8.44
CA PRO A 2 -24.79 0.22 9.44
C PRO A 2 -23.80 1.01 10.30
N PHE A 3 -22.77 0.35 10.85
CA PHE A 3 -21.77 1.01 11.70
C PHE A 3 -20.93 2.06 10.97
N VAL A 4 -20.59 1.84 9.69
CA VAL A 4 -19.86 2.82 8.87
C VAL A 4 -20.71 4.08 8.67
N GLN A 5 -22.00 3.91 8.37
CA GLN A 5 -22.90 5.05 8.19
C GLN A 5 -23.09 5.83 9.49
N GLU A 6 -23.32 5.13 10.61
CA GLU A 6 -23.58 5.74 11.90
C GLU A 6 -22.36 6.46 12.48
N HIS A 7 -21.19 5.83 12.46
CA HIS A 7 -20.02 6.34 13.17
C HIS A 7 -19.06 7.13 12.29
N LEU A 8 -18.99 6.88 10.99
CA LEU A 8 -18.06 7.57 10.09
C LEU A 8 -18.77 8.57 9.15
N THR A 9 -19.84 8.16 8.46
CA THR A 9 -20.48 9.04 7.48
C THR A 9 -21.28 10.17 8.12
N LYS A 10 -22.13 9.88 9.12
CA LYS A 10 -22.99 10.87 9.77
C LYS A 10 -22.23 11.83 10.70
N LYS A 11 -21.08 11.39 11.23
CA LYS A 11 -20.27 12.15 12.21
C LYS A 11 -18.94 12.67 11.64
N GLY A 12 -18.72 12.50 10.33
CA GLY A 12 -17.49 12.89 9.65
C GLY A 12 -17.76 13.72 8.39
N THR A 13 -16.78 13.73 7.49
CA THR A 13 -16.86 14.49 6.23
C THR A 13 -16.95 13.53 5.04
N LEU A 14 -17.99 13.70 4.23
CA LEU A 14 -18.18 12.93 2.99
C LEU A 14 -17.61 13.69 1.79
N PHE A 15 -16.61 13.10 1.14
CA PHE A 15 -16.11 13.58 -0.14
C PHE A 15 -16.92 12.96 -1.29
N LYS A 16 -17.96 13.65 -1.75
CA LYS A 16 -18.84 13.19 -2.86
C LYS A 16 -18.10 13.00 -4.19
N ARG A 17 -16.93 13.61 -4.35
CA ARG A 17 -16.08 13.58 -5.54
C ARG A 17 -14.65 13.22 -5.16
N HIS A 18 -14.45 11.98 -4.73
CA HIS A 18 -13.14 11.42 -4.41
C HIS A 18 -12.75 10.38 -5.47
N PHE A 19 -11.52 10.46 -5.97
CA PHE A 19 -11.05 9.64 -7.09
C PHE A 19 -9.70 9.00 -6.77
N CYS A 20 -9.52 7.76 -7.23
CA CYS A 20 -8.19 7.17 -7.38
C CYS A 20 -7.62 7.57 -8.75
N THR A 21 -6.33 7.85 -8.83
CA THR A 21 -5.63 8.19 -10.08
C THR A 21 -5.55 7.02 -11.07
N THR A 22 -5.67 5.79 -10.59
CA THR A 22 -5.64 4.58 -11.41
C THR A 22 -6.61 3.54 -10.86
N ALA A 23 -7.46 2.96 -11.71
CA ALA A 23 -8.48 1.97 -11.34
C ALA A 23 -7.90 0.54 -11.16
N LEU A 24 -6.69 0.42 -10.59
CA LEU A 24 -6.01 -0.86 -10.35
C LEU A 24 -5.32 -0.84 -8.98
N CYS A 25 -5.32 -2.01 -8.32
CA CYS A 25 -4.90 -2.18 -6.92
C CYS A 25 -3.47 -1.66 -6.63
N CYS A 26 -2.44 -2.25 -7.23
CA CYS A 26 -1.04 -1.90 -6.95
C CYS A 26 -0.69 -0.45 -7.33
N PRO A 27 -1.03 0.08 -8.52
CA PRO A 27 -0.78 1.49 -8.84
C PRO A 27 -1.55 2.45 -7.91
N SER A 28 -2.81 2.15 -7.56
CA SER A 28 -3.60 2.98 -6.65
C SER A 28 -2.98 3.01 -5.24
N ARG A 29 -2.61 1.84 -4.68
CA ARG A 29 -1.94 1.76 -3.38
C ARG A 29 -0.60 2.48 -3.37
N THR A 30 0.19 2.31 -4.43
CA THR A 30 1.47 3.03 -4.58
C THR A 30 1.23 4.54 -4.62
N THR A 31 0.18 5.01 -5.29
CA THR A 31 -0.18 6.43 -5.31
C THR A 31 -0.51 6.94 -3.91
N ILE A 32 -1.40 6.24 -3.18
CA ILE A 32 -1.79 6.64 -1.82
C ILE A 32 -0.58 6.71 -0.89
N LEU A 33 0.33 5.74 -0.99
CA LEU A 33 1.47 5.65 -0.07
C LEU A 33 2.64 6.57 -0.43
N SER A 34 2.84 6.90 -1.71
CA SER A 34 3.98 7.73 -2.14
C SER A 34 3.60 9.17 -2.51
N GLY A 35 2.31 9.45 -2.70
CA GLY A 35 1.82 10.73 -3.23
C GLY A 35 2.10 10.94 -4.72
N LYS A 36 2.58 9.92 -5.45
CA LYS A 36 2.99 10.01 -6.86
C LYS A 36 2.06 9.22 -7.77
N ALA A 37 1.73 9.74 -8.95
CA ALA A 37 0.91 9.02 -9.92
C ALA A 37 1.65 7.79 -10.49
N ALA A 38 0.90 6.81 -11.00
CA ALA A 38 1.46 5.55 -11.52
C ALA A 38 2.55 5.74 -12.59
N HIS A 39 2.44 6.77 -13.44
CA HIS A 39 3.46 7.08 -14.45
C HIS A 39 4.77 7.63 -13.86
N ASN A 40 4.76 8.19 -12.64
CA ASN A 40 5.97 8.63 -11.94
C ASN A 40 6.62 7.52 -11.11
N THR A 41 5.87 6.47 -10.76
CA THR A 41 6.36 5.35 -9.94
C THR A 41 6.66 4.11 -10.76
N ASN A 42 6.17 4.04 -12.01
CA ASN A 42 6.31 2.91 -12.92
C ASN A 42 5.74 1.58 -12.36
N VAL A 43 4.92 1.64 -11.30
CA VAL A 43 4.08 0.53 -10.85
C VAL A 43 2.74 0.69 -11.57
N THR A 44 2.51 -0.03 -12.67
CA THR A 44 1.40 0.22 -13.60
C THR A 44 0.40 -0.93 -13.71
N ASN A 45 0.72 -2.11 -13.15
CA ASN A 45 -0.13 -3.28 -13.18
C ASN A 45 -0.26 -3.92 -11.78
N VAL A 46 -1.08 -4.95 -11.64
CA VAL A 46 -1.22 -5.76 -10.41
C VAL A 46 -0.36 -7.02 -10.41
N VAL A 47 0.23 -7.39 -11.56
CA VAL A 47 1.06 -8.59 -11.73
C VAL A 47 2.50 -8.18 -12.12
N PRO A 48 3.53 -8.88 -11.62
CA PRO A 48 4.90 -8.75 -12.16
C PRO A 48 4.96 -8.98 -13.68
N PRO A 49 5.92 -8.38 -14.41
CA PRO A 49 6.98 -7.50 -13.90
C PRO A 49 6.53 -6.04 -13.71
N TYR A 50 5.31 -5.68 -14.11
CA TYR A 50 4.82 -4.30 -14.12
C TYR A 50 4.12 -3.87 -12.81
N GLY A 51 4.02 -4.77 -11.84
CA GLY A 51 3.21 -4.61 -10.65
C GLY A 51 3.64 -5.46 -9.47
N GLY A 52 2.89 -5.34 -8.38
CA GLY A 52 3.12 -6.10 -7.15
C GLY A 52 4.32 -5.61 -6.33
N TYR A 53 4.60 -6.34 -5.25
CA TYR A 53 5.68 -6.03 -4.32
C TYR A 53 7.07 -6.01 -4.97
N PRO A 54 7.44 -6.97 -5.84
CA PRO A 54 8.77 -6.94 -6.48
C PRO A 54 8.98 -5.69 -7.35
N LYS A 55 7.93 -5.22 -8.04
CA LYS A 55 8.02 -3.97 -8.80
C LYS A 55 8.16 -2.77 -7.87
N PHE A 56 7.38 -2.69 -6.79
CA PHE A 56 7.50 -1.63 -5.80
C PHE A 56 8.91 -1.54 -5.19
N ILE A 57 9.50 -2.68 -4.83
CA ILE A 57 10.88 -2.76 -4.31
C ILE A 57 11.91 -2.36 -5.37
N SER A 58 11.83 -2.90 -6.59
CA SER A 58 12.81 -2.59 -7.65
C SER A 58 12.77 -1.14 -8.12
N GLN A 59 11.69 -0.40 -7.85
CA GLN A 59 11.63 1.05 -8.09
C GLN A 59 12.23 1.88 -6.95
N GLY A 60 12.74 1.26 -5.88
CA GLY A 60 13.30 1.96 -4.73
C GLY A 60 12.27 2.85 -4.06
N LEU A 61 11.05 2.34 -3.87
CA LEU A 61 9.95 3.04 -3.21
C LEU A 61 9.82 2.68 -1.72
N ASN A 62 10.47 1.60 -1.28
CA ASN A 62 10.40 1.09 0.09
C ASN A 62 11.02 2.05 1.13
N ASP A 63 11.81 3.03 0.71
CA ASP A 63 12.40 4.09 1.53
C ASP A 63 11.70 5.46 1.31
N LYS A 64 10.78 5.55 0.34
CA LYS A 64 10.19 6.81 -0.16
C LYS A 64 8.67 6.76 -0.16
N TYR A 65 8.10 6.42 0.99
CA TYR A 65 6.66 6.32 1.16
C TYR A 65 6.22 6.64 2.60
N LEU A 66 4.94 6.99 2.74
CA LEU A 66 4.28 7.51 3.93
C LEU A 66 4.68 6.88 5.27
N PRO A 67 4.68 5.55 5.45
CA PRO A 67 5.03 4.95 6.75
C PRO A 67 6.46 5.28 7.21
N VAL A 68 7.42 5.43 6.28
CA VAL A 68 8.79 5.83 6.61
C VAL A 68 8.82 7.26 7.15
N TRP A 69 8.09 8.18 6.50
CA TRP A 69 8.02 9.57 6.93
C TRP A 69 7.30 9.71 8.28
N LEU A 70 6.27 8.91 8.53
CA LEU A 70 5.56 8.90 9.82
C LEU A 70 6.47 8.39 10.95
N GLN A 71 7.24 7.32 10.72
CA GLN A 71 8.22 6.85 11.71
C GLN A 71 9.30 7.89 11.99
N GLN A 72 9.83 8.56 10.96
CA GLN A 72 10.81 9.63 11.12
C GLN A 72 10.25 10.81 11.95
N ALA A 73 8.94 11.07 11.86
CA ALA A 73 8.24 12.07 12.66
C ALA A 73 7.89 11.59 14.09
N GLY A 74 8.30 10.38 14.49
CA GLY A 74 8.09 9.84 15.84
C GLY A 74 6.77 9.08 16.04
N TYR A 75 6.05 8.74 14.97
CA TYR A 75 4.82 7.95 15.08
C TYR A 75 5.10 6.44 15.16
N ASN A 76 4.34 5.75 16.01
CA ASN A 76 4.22 4.30 15.95
C ASN A 76 3.30 3.92 14.78
N THR A 77 3.82 3.13 13.84
CA THR A 77 3.11 2.77 12.62
C THR A 77 2.70 1.30 12.66
N TYR A 78 1.41 1.04 12.40
CA TYR A 78 0.87 -0.33 12.35
C TYR A 78 0.24 -0.59 10.99
N TYR A 79 0.58 -1.73 10.38
CA TYR A 79 -0.05 -2.20 9.15
C TYR A 79 -0.78 -3.53 9.36
N THR A 80 -1.96 -3.65 8.77
CA THR A 80 -2.68 -4.93 8.71
C THR A 80 -3.35 -5.15 7.35
N GLY A 81 -3.29 -6.37 6.84
CA GLY A 81 -3.97 -6.81 5.63
C GLY A 81 -3.06 -6.94 4.40
N LYS A 82 -3.62 -6.70 3.21
CA LYS A 82 -2.92 -6.90 1.93
C LYS A 82 -2.11 -5.68 1.52
N LEU A 83 -0.78 -5.76 1.60
CA LEU A 83 0.12 -4.68 1.19
C LEU A 83 0.17 -4.53 -0.35
N PHE A 84 0.63 -5.57 -1.06
CA PHE A 84 0.65 -5.62 -2.53
C PHE A 84 0.35 -7.03 -3.04
N ASN A 85 0.01 -7.15 -4.32
CA ASN A 85 0.05 -8.44 -5.01
C ASN A 85 1.51 -8.95 -5.07
N ALA A 86 1.69 -10.28 -5.17
CA ALA A 86 3.02 -10.91 -5.19
C ALA A 86 3.91 -10.57 -3.98
N HIS A 87 3.30 -10.17 -2.86
CA HIS A 87 3.95 -10.15 -1.55
C HIS A 87 3.68 -11.51 -0.92
N SER A 88 4.70 -12.37 -0.85
CA SER A 88 4.58 -13.78 -0.52
C SER A 88 5.41 -14.16 0.71
N VAL A 89 5.20 -15.38 1.18
CA VAL A 89 6.03 -16.00 2.23
C VAL A 89 7.52 -16.14 1.83
N ASP A 90 7.83 -16.03 0.54
CA ASP A 90 9.19 -16.18 0.02
C ASP A 90 9.93 -14.84 -0.10
N ASN A 91 9.21 -13.72 -0.19
CA ASN A 91 9.80 -12.39 -0.39
C ASN A 91 9.45 -11.34 0.66
N TYR A 92 8.64 -11.68 1.67
CA TYR A 92 8.18 -10.71 2.68
C TYR A 92 9.29 -10.03 3.50
N ASN A 93 10.48 -10.61 3.52
CA ASN A 93 11.64 -10.15 4.26
C ASN A 93 12.83 -9.77 3.36
N SER A 94 12.63 -9.65 2.04
CA SER A 94 13.71 -9.40 1.08
C SER A 94 13.40 -8.25 0.10
N PRO A 95 13.51 -6.98 0.54
CA PRO A 95 13.60 -6.54 1.94
C PRO A 95 12.21 -6.56 2.60
N PRO A 96 12.09 -6.45 3.93
CA PRO A 96 10.81 -6.21 4.57
C PRO A 96 10.24 -4.83 4.20
N ALA A 97 8.92 -4.69 4.26
CA ALA A 97 8.26 -3.39 4.09
C ALA A 97 8.73 -2.42 5.19
N ALA A 98 9.39 -1.33 4.81
CA ALA A 98 10.01 -0.43 5.79
C ALA A 98 8.99 0.54 6.41
N GLY A 99 9.33 1.19 7.53
CA GLY A 99 8.45 2.22 8.08
C GLY A 99 7.26 1.68 8.90
N TRP A 100 7.22 0.39 9.23
CA TRP A 100 6.19 -0.21 10.08
C TRP A 100 6.77 -0.67 11.42
N THR A 101 6.26 -0.14 12.53
CA THR A 101 6.66 -0.59 13.88
C THR A 101 6.23 -2.03 14.09
N THR A 102 5.00 -2.34 13.63
CA THR A 102 4.47 -3.69 13.58
C THR A 102 3.65 -3.86 12.29
N ALA A 103 3.77 -4.99 11.62
CA ALA A 103 2.99 -5.30 10.43
C ALA A 103 2.45 -6.73 10.45
N VAL A 104 1.15 -6.89 10.21
CA VAL A 104 0.47 -8.19 10.03
C VAL A 104 -0.04 -8.26 8.59
N SER A 105 0.79 -8.74 7.69
CA SER A 105 0.48 -8.78 6.25
C SER A 105 -0.15 -10.11 5.83
N PHE A 106 -1.16 -10.04 4.96
CA PHE A 106 -1.64 -11.22 4.24
C PHE A 106 -0.70 -11.51 3.07
N LEU A 107 0.09 -12.57 3.22
CA LEU A 107 1.05 -13.04 2.23
C LEU A 107 0.42 -14.11 1.34
N SER A 108 0.68 -14.06 0.03
CA SER A 108 0.32 -15.15 -0.87
C SER A 108 1.28 -16.33 -0.71
N LYS A 109 0.77 -17.57 -0.81
CA LYS A 109 1.60 -18.73 -1.17
C LYS A 109 1.55 -18.88 -2.69
N GLU A 110 2.68 -19.13 -3.34
CA GLU A 110 2.65 -19.58 -4.73
C GLU A 110 1.88 -20.90 -4.79
N LYS A 111 0.96 -21.03 -5.75
CA LYS A 111 0.39 -22.34 -6.09
C LYS A 111 1.48 -23.08 -6.85
N THR A 112 2.17 -24.00 -6.18
CA THR A 112 2.81 -25.14 -6.85
C THR A 112 1.76 -25.96 -7.59
#